data_AF-A0A938RL49-F1
#
_entry.id   AF-A0A938RL49-F1
#
_cell.length_a   1.000
_cell.length_b   1.000
_cell.length_c   1.000
_cell.angle_alpha   90.00
_cell.angle_beta   90.00
_cell.angle_gamma   90.00
#
_symmetry.space_group_name_H-M   'P 1'
#
loop_
_entity.id
_entity.type
_entity.pdbx_description
1 polymer ?
#
loop_
_entity_poly.entity_id
_entity_poly.type
_entity_poly.pdbx_seq_one_letter_code
_entity_poly.pdbx_strand_id
1 'polypeptide(L)'
;MKQSRLLAVLFTLALTAAAVVPGAAAQAPQSAFSREQHRWAVNWINGPLETLMAHGIIESIVRDESTFRVLAGDAWSRLSFSQAGEILSSLSRARQITGHAPAFTVEQSSTGTVLGRVARNSIALLVPGEGYLEYFPDTYISETAAY
;
A
#
# COMPACT_ATOMS: atom_id res chain seq x y z
N MET A 1 -52.23 -1.45 -61.59
CA MET A 1 -53.55 -1.90 -61.10
C MET A 1 -53.41 -2.39 -59.66
N LYS A 2 -54.28 -1.83 -58.78
CA LYS A 2 -54.88 -2.39 -57.55
C LYS A 2 -53.96 -3.10 -56.54
N GLN A 3 -53.61 -2.45 -55.41
CA GLN A 3 -54.40 -2.31 -54.17
C GLN A 3 -54.51 -3.59 -53.30
N SER A 4 -53.93 -3.45 -52.11
CA SER A 4 -54.47 -3.87 -50.80
C SER A 4 -54.41 -5.35 -50.41
N ARG A 5 -53.76 -5.63 -49.27
CA ARG A 5 -54.45 -5.98 -48.01
C ARG A 5 -53.52 -5.92 -46.79
N LEU A 6 -53.98 -5.14 -45.82
CA LEU A 6 -53.58 -5.08 -44.41
C LEU A 6 -54.13 -6.29 -43.63
N LEU A 7 -53.67 -6.41 -42.38
CA LEU A 7 -54.13 -7.24 -41.25
C LEU A 7 -53.46 -8.63 -41.15
N ALA A 8 -53.01 -9.13 -40.00
CA ALA A 8 -53.22 -8.74 -38.62
C ALA A 8 -52.08 -9.25 -37.71
N VAL A 9 -51.76 -8.44 -36.70
CA VAL A 9 -51.63 -8.82 -35.28
C VAL A 9 -51.17 -10.25 -34.98
N LEU A 10 -49.94 -10.40 -34.48
CA LEU A 10 -49.70 -11.31 -33.37
C LEU A 10 -48.76 -10.65 -32.35
N PHE A 11 -49.42 -10.10 -31.34
CA PHE A 11 -48.85 -9.73 -30.06
C PHE A 11 -48.37 -11.03 -29.38
N THR A 12 -47.06 -11.19 -29.16
CA THR A 12 -46.53 -12.19 -28.23
C THR A 12 -45.66 -11.47 -27.21
N LEU A 13 -46.34 -10.96 -26.20
CA LEU A 13 -45.76 -10.45 -24.96
C LEU A 13 -45.76 -11.61 -23.95
N ALA A 14 -44.59 -12.11 -23.57
CA ALA A 14 -44.30 -12.68 -22.24
C ALA A 14 -42.84 -13.13 -22.21
N LEU A 15 -41.95 -12.38 -21.54
CA LEU A 15 -41.53 -12.66 -20.17
C LEU A 15 -40.80 -14.00 -20.01
N THR A 16 -39.47 -13.95 -20.03
CA THR A 16 -38.59 -14.44 -18.96
C THR A 16 -37.13 -14.24 -19.41
N ALA A 17 -36.68 -12.99 -19.39
CA ALA A 17 -35.25 -12.74 -19.19
C ALA A 17 -34.95 -13.09 -17.73
N ALA A 18 -34.81 -14.39 -17.46
CA ALA A 18 -34.28 -14.87 -16.21
C ALA A 18 -32.86 -14.31 -16.10
N ALA A 19 -32.73 -13.31 -15.24
CA ALA A 19 -31.47 -12.83 -14.74
C ALA A 19 -30.69 -14.01 -14.18
N VAL A 20 -29.68 -14.45 -14.92
CA VAL A 20 -28.52 -15.13 -14.34
C VAL A 20 -27.35 -14.26 -14.72
N VAL A 21 -27.18 -13.19 -13.94
CA VAL A 21 -25.86 -12.61 -13.72
C VAL A 21 -25.01 -13.81 -13.29
N PRO A 22 -23.99 -14.25 -14.06
CA PRO A 22 -23.01 -15.15 -13.49
C PRO A 22 -22.40 -14.33 -12.36
N GLY A 23 -22.78 -14.71 -11.14
CA GLY A 23 -22.37 -14.02 -9.94
C GLY A 23 -20.88 -13.77 -10.04
N ALA A 24 -20.51 -12.52 -9.82
CA ALA A 24 -19.21 -12.21 -9.30
C ALA A 24 -19.03 -13.08 -8.03
N ALA A 25 -18.53 -14.30 -8.22
CA ALA A 25 -17.65 -14.90 -7.26
C ALA A 25 -16.36 -14.07 -7.34
N ALA A 26 -16.45 -12.81 -6.91
CA ALA A 26 -15.35 -12.19 -6.23
C ALA A 26 -15.14 -13.10 -5.01
N GLN A 27 -14.31 -14.13 -5.18
CA GLN A 27 -13.59 -14.68 -4.06
C GLN A 27 -13.00 -13.47 -3.35
N ALA A 28 -13.60 -13.13 -2.20
CA ALA A 28 -13.08 -12.11 -1.32
C ALA A 28 -11.58 -12.38 -1.22
N PRO A 29 -10.71 -11.38 -1.43
CA PRO A 29 -9.29 -11.62 -1.26
C PRO A 29 -9.13 -12.17 0.16
N GLN A 30 -8.77 -13.46 0.27
CA GLN A 30 -8.35 -14.04 1.53
C GLN A 30 -7.31 -13.08 2.07
N SER A 31 -7.53 -12.51 3.25
CA SER A 31 -6.63 -11.50 3.79
C SER A 31 -5.22 -12.09 3.77
N ALA A 32 -4.32 -11.54 2.95
CA ALA A 32 -2.96 -12.05 2.77
C ALA A 32 -2.18 -12.07 4.11
N PHE A 33 -2.71 -11.41 5.13
CA PHE A 33 -2.16 -11.34 6.47
C PHE A 33 -3.07 -11.99 7.52
N SER A 34 -2.45 -12.63 8.50
CA SER A 34 -3.12 -13.23 9.65
C SER A 34 -3.63 -12.17 10.63
N ARG A 35 -4.56 -12.57 11.51
CA ARG A 35 -5.05 -11.70 12.59
C ARG A 35 -3.93 -11.20 13.52
N GLU A 36 -2.93 -12.03 13.75
CA GLU A 36 -1.76 -11.67 14.57
C GLU A 36 -0.91 -10.61 13.88
N GLN A 37 -0.72 -10.71 12.57
CA GLN A 37 0.00 -9.70 11.79
C GLN A 37 -0.74 -8.35 11.80
N HIS A 38 -2.07 -8.36 11.66
CA HIS A 38 -2.88 -7.16 11.84
C HIS A 38 -2.73 -6.55 13.24
N ARG A 39 -2.77 -7.37 14.30
CA ARG A 39 -2.54 -6.90 15.67
C ARG A 39 -1.16 -6.30 15.84
N TRP A 40 -0.13 -6.94 15.30
CA TRP A 40 1.24 -6.42 15.32
C TRP A 40 1.31 -5.05 14.63
N ALA A 41 0.73 -4.90 13.44
CA ALA A 41 0.80 -3.64 12.68
C ALA A 41 0.14 -2.50 13.45
N VAL A 42 -1.04 -2.73 14.02
CA VAL A 42 -1.75 -1.74 14.86
C VAL A 42 -0.92 -1.37 16.09
N ASN A 43 -0.36 -2.36 16.80
CA ASN A 43 0.47 -2.11 17.97
C ASN A 43 1.77 -1.37 17.63
N TRP A 44 2.36 -1.65 16.47
CA TRP A 44 3.56 -0.97 16.01
C TRP A 44 3.29 0.52 15.69
N ILE A 45 2.17 0.79 15.02
CA ILE A 45 1.71 2.16 14.71
C ILE A 45 1.38 2.94 15.99
N ASN A 46 0.75 2.31 16.98
CA ASN A 46 0.31 2.97 18.21
C ASN A 46 1.35 2.94 19.35
N GLY A 47 2.61 2.58 19.07
CA GLY A 47 3.63 2.48 20.12
C GLY A 47 5.01 2.87 19.62
N PRO A 48 5.73 1.97 18.93
CA PRO A 48 6.98 2.29 18.26
C PRO A 48 6.93 3.55 17.41
N LEU A 49 5.93 3.70 16.53
CA LEU A 49 5.84 4.90 15.69
C LEU A 49 5.60 6.17 16.50
N GLU A 50 4.70 6.13 17.49
CA GLU A 50 4.47 7.25 18.40
C GLU A 50 5.75 7.65 19.15
N THR A 51 6.53 6.67 19.59
CA THR A 51 7.83 6.89 20.24
C THR A 51 8.81 7.56 19.29
N LEU A 52 8.93 7.09 18.05
CA LEU A 52 9.78 7.71 17.03
C LEU A 52 9.39 9.17 16.77
N MET A 53 8.09 9.47 16.81
CA MET A 53 7.59 10.83 16.66
C MET A 53 7.88 11.70 17.88
N ALA A 54 7.67 11.19 19.09
CA ALA A 54 7.98 11.89 20.33
C ALA A 54 9.48 12.23 20.47
N HIS A 55 10.36 11.40 19.92
CA HIS A 55 11.81 11.62 19.91
C HIS A 55 12.30 12.46 18.72
N GLY A 56 11.42 12.94 17.84
CA GLY A 56 11.78 13.77 16.69
C GLY A 56 12.58 13.02 15.63
N ILE A 57 12.51 11.68 15.60
CA ILE A 57 13.12 10.87 14.54
C ILE A 57 12.25 10.95 13.29
N ILE A 58 10.93 10.79 13.45
CA ILE A 58 9.92 11.04 12.43
C ILE A 58 9.11 12.25 12.89
N GLU A 59 9.17 13.38 12.21
CA GLU A 59 8.40 14.56 12.60
C GLU A 59 6.96 14.48 12.09
N SER A 60 6.80 14.03 10.86
CA SER A 60 5.48 13.88 10.28
C SER A 60 5.45 12.87 9.15
N ILE A 61 4.23 12.48 8.84
CA ILE A 61 3.92 11.56 7.76
C ILE A 61 2.88 12.25 6.88
N VAL A 62 3.24 12.48 5.63
CA VAL A 62 2.42 13.23 4.67
C VAL A 62 2.06 12.37 3.47
N ARG A 63 0.83 12.58 2.99
CA ARG A 63 0.34 12.02 1.74
C ARG A 63 0.42 13.10 0.67
N ASP A 64 1.10 12.79 -0.42
CA ASP A 64 1.35 13.71 -1.53
C ASP A 64 0.75 13.12 -2.80
N GLU A 65 -0.47 13.54 -3.16
CA GLU A 65 -1.30 13.14 -4.31
C GLU A 65 -1.40 11.61 -4.57
N SER A 66 -0.32 10.98 -5.00
CA SER A 66 -0.17 9.55 -5.29
C SER A 66 0.90 8.83 -4.47
N THR A 67 1.68 9.57 -3.67
CA THR A 67 2.87 9.10 -2.96
C THR A 67 2.76 9.32 -1.45
N PHE A 68 3.54 8.54 -0.72
CA PHE A 68 3.68 8.61 0.73
C PHE A 68 5.08 9.15 1.05
N ARG A 69 5.16 10.11 1.97
CA ARG A 69 6.43 10.74 2.35
C ARG A 69 6.53 10.82 3.87
N VAL A 70 7.71 10.51 4.37
CA VAL A 70 8.05 10.58 5.79
C VAL A 70 9.03 11.73 5.96
N LEU A 71 8.68 12.69 6.80
CA LEU A 71 9.57 13.80 7.15
C LEU A 71 10.32 13.43 8.43
N ALA A 72 11.63 13.32 8.32
CA ALA A 72 12.54 12.94 9.38
C ALA A 72 13.16 14.18 10.03
N GLY A 73 13.17 14.20 11.36
CA GLY A 73 13.80 15.28 12.12
C GLY A 73 15.29 15.05 12.31
N ASP A 74 15.96 16.00 12.95
CA ASP A 74 17.42 15.99 13.11
C ASP A 74 17.92 14.76 13.90
N ALA A 75 17.07 14.17 14.75
CA ALA A 75 17.41 12.95 15.50
C ALA A 75 17.64 11.73 14.60
N TRP A 76 17.13 11.73 13.36
CA TRP A 76 17.38 10.67 12.37
C TRP A 76 18.88 10.46 12.11
N SER A 77 19.65 11.54 12.06
CA SER A 77 21.11 11.50 11.82
C SER A 77 21.90 10.70 12.87
N ARG A 78 21.29 10.41 14.02
CA ARG A 78 21.88 9.62 15.11
C ARG A 78 21.64 8.12 14.96
N LEU A 79 20.79 7.71 14.02
CA LEU A 79 20.51 6.31 13.76
C LEU A 79 21.67 5.67 13.00
N SER A 80 22.04 4.46 13.42
CA SER A 80 22.82 3.57 12.57
C SER A 80 22.01 3.13 11.35
N PHE A 81 22.71 2.69 10.30
CA PHE A 81 22.08 2.10 9.11
C PHE A 81 21.10 0.97 9.47
N SER A 82 21.48 0.08 10.40
CA SER A 82 20.62 -1.02 10.84
C SER A 82 19.33 -0.53 11.47
N GLN A 83 19.40 0.48 12.34
CA GLN A 83 18.22 1.05 13.01
C GLN A 83 17.30 1.76 12.01
N ALA A 84 17.87 2.58 11.13
CA ALA A 84 17.10 3.22 10.07
C ALA A 84 16.42 2.17 9.18
N GLY A 85 17.14 1.10 8.83
CA GLY A 85 16.61 -0.01 8.05
C GLY A 85 15.42 -0.70 8.72
N GLU A 86 15.55 -1.08 10.00
CA GLU A 86 14.48 -1.72 10.75
C GLU A 86 13.23 -0.85 10.86
N ILE A 87 13.40 0.46 11.08
CA ILE A 87 12.28 1.42 11.14
C ILE A 87 11.56 1.44 9.79
N LEU A 88 12.28 1.59 8.68
CA LEU A 88 11.69 1.67 7.34
C LEU A 88 11.01 0.37 6.93
N SER A 89 11.64 -0.76 7.22
CA SER A 89 11.07 -2.09 6.97
C SER A 89 9.78 -2.31 7.77
N SER A 90 9.81 -1.96 9.06
CA SER A 90 8.64 -2.11 9.94
C SER A 90 7.49 -1.19 9.53
N LEU A 91 7.78 0.07 9.18
CA LEU A 91 6.77 1.02 8.70
C LEU A 91 6.16 0.56 7.37
N SER A 92 6.99 0.12 6.42
CA SER A 92 6.55 -0.45 5.15
C SER A 92 5.61 -1.64 5.35
N ARG A 93 6.01 -2.59 6.20
CA ARG A 93 5.22 -3.77 6.54
C ARG A 93 3.91 -3.42 7.24
N ALA A 94 3.94 -2.51 8.21
CA ALA A 94 2.74 -2.09 8.92
C ALA A 94 1.72 -1.45 7.96
N ARG A 95 2.20 -0.66 6.99
CA ARG A 95 1.37 -0.08 5.93
C ARG A 95 0.77 -1.13 5.01
N GLN A 96 1.57 -2.09 4.55
CA GLN A 96 1.09 -3.17 3.70
C GLN A 96 -0.03 -3.96 4.39
N ILE A 97 0.17 -4.33 5.66
CA ILE A 97 -0.82 -5.06 6.47
C ILE A 97 -2.10 -4.24 6.66
N THR A 98 -2.01 -2.92 6.77
CA THR A 98 -3.16 -2.03 6.96
C THR A 98 -3.80 -1.55 5.65
N GLY A 99 -3.39 -2.12 4.50
CA GLY A 99 -4.01 -1.82 3.20
C GLY A 99 -3.52 -0.52 2.56
N HIS A 100 -2.40 0.02 3.01
CA HIS A 100 -1.76 1.20 2.44
C HIS A 100 -0.56 0.83 1.55
N ALA A 101 -0.22 1.70 0.60
CA ALA A 101 0.96 1.51 -0.25
C ALA A 101 2.25 1.45 0.61
N PRO A 102 3.08 0.40 0.47
CA PRO A 102 4.28 0.21 1.31
C PRO A 102 5.47 1.07 0.87
N ALA A 103 5.45 1.62 -0.35
CA ALA A 103 6.55 2.41 -0.90
C ALA A 103 6.47 3.87 -0.47
N PHE A 104 7.63 4.48 -0.17
CA PHE A 104 7.74 5.89 0.22
C PHE A 104 9.15 6.45 0.20
N THR A 105 9.24 7.77 0.30
CA THR A 105 10.49 8.51 0.46
C THR A 105 10.60 9.07 1.88
N VAL A 106 11.81 9.06 2.41
CA VAL A 106 12.17 9.71 3.68
C VAL A 106 13.00 10.93 3.35
N GLU A 107 12.59 12.09 3.84
CA GLU A 107 13.27 13.37 3.60
C GLU A 107 13.58 14.05 4.93
N GLN A 108 14.75 14.67 5.04
CA GLN A 108 15.08 15.53 6.16
C GLN A 108 14.16 16.75 6.13
N SER A 109 13.40 16.99 7.20
CA SER A 109 12.44 18.11 7.25
C SER A 109 13.09 19.47 7.03
N SER A 110 14.30 19.67 7.58
CA SER A 110 15.00 20.95 7.57
C SER A 110 15.64 21.30 6.22
N THR A 111 15.99 20.30 5.40
CA THR A 111 16.75 20.52 4.16
C THR A 111 16.10 19.96 2.90
N GLY A 112 15.07 19.11 3.03
CA GLY A 112 14.49 18.35 1.92
C GLY A 112 15.43 17.27 1.36
N THR A 113 16.55 16.98 2.03
CA THR A 113 17.50 15.95 1.59
C THR A 113 16.83 14.58 1.67
N VAL A 114 16.86 13.80 0.59
CA VAL A 114 16.37 12.42 0.59
C VAL A 114 17.32 11.55 1.42
N LEU A 115 16.82 11.03 2.54
CA LEU A 115 17.55 10.16 3.46
C LEU A 115 17.34 8.69 3.16
N GLY A 116 16.26 8.36 2.45
CA GLY A 116 15.99 7.00 2.05
C GLY A 116 14.76 6.87 1.16
N ARG A 117 14.64 5.71 0.52
CA ARG A 117 13.51 5.31 -0.30
C ARG A 117 13.18 3.87 -0.02
N VAL A 118 11.91 3.60 0.22
CA VAL A 118 11.34 2.27 0.26
C VAL A 118 10.61 2.04 -1.04
N ALA A 119 11.09 1.08 -1.82
CA ALA A 119 10.45 0.58 -3.03
C ALA A 119 9.67 -0.71 -2.71
N ARG A 120 9.06 -1.32 -3.72
CA ARG A 120 8.28 -2.56 -3.57
C ARG A 120 9.13 -3.71 -2.99
N ASN A 121 10.40 -3.78 -3.36
CA ASN A 121 11.30 -4.90 -3.09
C ASN A 121 12.61 -4.48 -2.42
N SER A 122 12.86 -3.19 -2.20
CA SER A 122 14.11 -2.70 -1.66
C SER A 122 13.95 -1.50 -0.76
N ILE A 123 14.94 -1.30 0.10
CA ILE A 123 15.12 -0.11 0.92
C ILE A 123 16.49 0.45 0.59
N ALA A 124 16.51 1.68 0.08
CA ALA A 124 17.71 2.46 -0.13
C ALA A 124 17.84 3.51 0.98
N LEU A 125 19.00 3.60 1.63
CA LEU A 125 19.29 4.56 2.71
C LEU A 125 20.53 5.36 2.37
N LEU A 126 20.49 6.67 2.61
CA LEU A 126 21.65 7.53 2.53
C LEU A 126 22.44 7.43 3.85
N VAL A 127 23.68 6.98 3.78
CA VAL A 127 24.64 6.94 4.87
C VAL A 127 25.66 8.07 4.69
N PRO A 128 25.79 9.01 5.63
CA PRO A 128 26.77 10.08 5.55
C PRO A 128 28.19 9.54 5.36
N GLY A 129 28.88 9.99 4.31
CA GLY A 129 30.25 9.57 3.99
C GLY A 129 30.37 8.26 3.21
N GLU A 130 29.31 7.45 3.13
CA GLU A 130 29.32 6.15 2.43
C GLU A 130 28.41 6.13 1.19
N GLY A 131 27.46 7.06 1.06
CA GLY A 131 26.53 7.12 -0.06
C GLY A 131 25.25 6.31 0.18
N TYR A 132 24.62 5.79 -0.88
CA TYR A 132 23.38 5.00 -0.74
C TYR A 132 23.68 3.51 -0.58
N LEU A 133 23.09 2.91 0.45
CA LEU A 133 23.06 1.47 0.64
C LEU A 133 21.65 0.95 0.34
N GLU A 134 21.54 0.03 -0.61
CA GLU A 134 20.30 -0.64 -0.96
C GLU A 134 20.31 -2.08 -0.44
N TYR A 135 19.23 -2.49 0.23
CA TYR A 135 19.05 -3.87 0.65
C TYR A 135 17.60 -4.32 0.45
N PHE A 136 17.42 -5.63 0.32
CA PHE A 136 16.16 -6.26 -0.08
C PHE A 136 15.58 -6.99 1.14
N PRO A 137 14.58 -6.43 1.83
CA PRO A 137 14.02 -7.08 3.01
C PRO A 137 13.19 -8.32 2.62
N ASP A 138 13.34 -9.41 3.37
CA ASP A 138 12.59 -10.68 3.21
C ASP A 138 11.07 -10.55 3.46
N THR A 139 10.57 -9.32 3.67
CA THR A 139 9.20 -9.05 4.12
C THR A 139 8.14 -9.17 3.03
N TYR A 140 8.51 -9.40 1.78
CA TYR A 140 7.54 -9.56 0.69
C TYR A 140 7.04 -11.00 0.59
N ILE A 141 5.83 -11.24 1.08
CA ILE A 141 5.07 -12.43 0.71
C ILE A 141 4.62 -12.20 -0.74
N SER A 142 5.29 -12.89 -1.68
CA SER A 142 4.87 -12.93 -3.07
C SER A 142 3.41 -13.38 -3.12
N GLU A 143 2.53 -12.59 -3.75
CA GLU A 143 1.31 -13.16 -4.32
C GLU A 143 1.79 -14.22 -5.31
N THR A 144 1.76 -15.47 -4.88
CA THR A 144 2.02 -16.61 -5.76
C THR A 144 1.10 -16.44 -6.96
N ALA A 145 1.67 -16.06 -8.10
CA ALA A 145 0.97 -16.02 -9.36
C ALA A 145 0.62 -17.46 -9.69
N ALA A 146 -0.59 -17.87 -9.31
CA ALA A 146 -1.23 -19.05 -9.87
C ALA A 146 -1.59 -18.69 -11.32
N TYR A 147 -0.70 -19.06 -12.25
CA TYR A 147 -1.04 -19.24 -13.65
C TYR A 147 -1.67 -20.61 -13.86
#